data_AF-A0A3S3U540-F1
#
_entry.id   AF-A0A3S3U540-F1
#
_cell.length_a   1.000
_cell.length_b   1.000
_cell.length_c   1.000
_cell.angle_alpha   90.00
_cell.angle_beta   90.00
_cell.angle_gamma   90.00
#
_symmetry.space_group_name_H-M   'P 1'
#
loop_
_entity.id
_entity.type
_entity.pdbx_description
1 polymer ?
#
loop_
_entity_poly.entity_id
_entity_poly.type
_entity_poly.pdbx_seq_one_letter_code
_entity_poly.pdbx_strand_id
1 'polypeptide(L)'
;ANTLGNYALFLMQQQRYDKAAEQYERAIAVSPEDANDLGNYAKLLFVQGNRTKAIEMLERSEKYQENWPDGLSLELAFYRYAHCQPQPITLLKKLMVDGIPSNLMNLEDNVRCAEQDGHSNPALLAALAKVISYNEPIEILEQFPEWSEAND
;
A
#
# COMPACT_ATOMS: atom_id res chain seq x y z
N ALA A 1 20.51 -1.37 -4.48
CA ALA A 1 19.77 -2.64 -4.46
C ALA A 1 19.91 -3.26 -3.07
N ASN A 2 18.97 -2.95 -2.18
CA ASN A 2 19.08 -3.27 -0.75
C ASN A 2 18.69 -4.74 -0.53
N THR A 3 19.68 -5.64 -0.47
CA THR A 3 19.45 -7.09 -0.23
C THR A 3 18.59 -7.35 1.01
N LEU A 4 18.67 -6.46 2.00
CA LEU A 4 17.88 -6.50 3.23
C LEU A 4 16.39 -6.26 2.97
N GLY A 5 16.04 -5.26 2.16
CA GLY A 5 14.66 -4.95 1.79
C GLY A 5 13.98 -6.10 1.03
N ASN A 6 14.67 -6.65 0.04
CA ASN A 6 14.18 -7.83 -0.69
C ASN A 6 14.04 -9.06 0.20
N TYR A 7 14.95 -9.26 1.15
CA TYR A 7 14.85 -10.35 2.12
C TYR A 7 13.70 -10.14 3.11
N ALA A 8 13.46 -8.91 3.54
CA ALA A 8 12.32 -8.54 4.37
C ALA A 8 10.99 -8.83 3.64
N LEU A 9 10.90 -8.47 2.37
CA LEU A 9 9.73 -8.74 1.53
C LEU A 9 9.47 -10.24 1.39
N PHE A 10 10.52 -11.04 1.16
CA PHE A 10 10.41 -12.49 1.14
C PHE A 10 9.91 -13.06 2.48
N LEU A 11 10.42 -12.54 3.62
CA LEU A 11 9.95 -12.94 4.95
C LEU A 11 8.48 -12.57 5.18
N MET A 12 8.04 -11.43 4.66
CA MET A 12 6.65 -11.00 4.72
C MET A 12 5.73 -11.95 3.94
N GLN A 13 6.13 -12.40 2.74
CA GLN A 13 5.38 -13.41 1.97
C GLN A 13 5.25 -14.74 2.71
N GLN A 14 6.23 -15.07 3.55
CA GLN A 14 6.22 -16.25 4.43
C GLN A 14 5.49 -15.99 5.77
N GLN A 15 4.79 -14.86 5.91
CA GLN A 15 4.09 -14.41 7.13
C GLN A 15 4.99 -14.33 8.38
N ARG A 16 6.30 -14.14 8.19
CA ARG A 16 7.29 -13.98 9.28
C ARG A 16 7.47 -12.49 9.60
N TYR A 17 6.38 -11.85 10.01
CA TYR A 17 6.30 -10.40 10.16
C TYR A 17 7.35 -9.81 11.10
N ASP A 18 7.58 -10.39 12.27
CA ASP A 18 8.57 -9.86 13.23
C ASP A 18 9.99 -9.81 12.65
N LYS A 19 10.35 -10.84 11.88
CA LYS A 19 11.67 -10.92 11.24
C LYS A 19 11.76 -10.02 10.03
N ALA A 20 10.67 -9.86 9.28
CA ALA A 20 10.60 -8.89 8.20
C ALA A 20 10.79 -7.47 8.74
N ALA A 21 10.16 -7.13 9.87
CA ALA A 21 10.33 -5.83 10.53
C ALA A 21 11.78 -5.56 10.91
N GLU A 22 12.47 -6.54 11.53
CA GLU A 22 13.90 -6.41 11.84
C GLU A 22 14.75 -6.13 10.59
N GLN A 23 14.45 -6.79 9.47
CA GLN A 23 15.19 -6.58 8.23
C GLN A 23 14.90 -5.22 7.60
N TYR A 24 13.64 -4.73 7.64
CA TYR A 24 13.31 -3.38 7.19
C TYR A 24 13.98 -2.31 8.06
N GLU A 25 14.00 -2.46 9.38
CA GLU A 25 14.70 -1.54 10.29
C GLU A 25 16.19 -1.47 9.97
N ARG A 26 16.83 -2.61 9.68
CA ARG A 26 18.22 -2.66 9.23
C ARG A 26 18.42 -2.03 7.84
N ALA A 27 17.50 -2.26 6.90
CA ALA A 27 17.56 -1.69 5.57
C ALA A 27 17.48 -0.16 5.61
N ILE A 28 16.54 0.38 6.40
CA ILE A 28 16.32 1.81 6.63
C ILE A 28 17.49 2.43 7.40
N ALA A 29 18.15 1.70 8.31
CA ALA A 29 19.34 2.20 8.99
C ALA A 29 20.53 2.41 8.03
N VAL A 30 20.62 1.62 6.95
CA VAL A 30 21.65 1.75 5.92
C VAL A 30 21.25 2.82 4.89
N SER A 31 19.99 2.82 4.46
CA SER A 31 19.44 3.69 3.44
C SER A 31 18.13 4.33 3.94
N PRO A 32 18.20 5.42 4.72
CA PRO A 32 17.02 6.00 5.39
C PRO A 32 16.03 6.68 4.44
N GLU A 33 16.42 6.84 3.18
CA GLU A 33 15.66 7.54 2.14
C GLU A 33 15.21 6.59 1.01
N ASP A 34 15.42 5.28 1.15
CA ASP A 34 14.93 4.32 0.16
C ASP A 34 13.40 4.20 0.24
N ALA A 35 12.72 4.85 -0.71
CA ALA A 35 11.25 4.90 -0.74
C ALA A 35 10.61 3.50 -0.80
N ASN A 36 11.23 2.52 -1.47
CA ASN A 36 10.66 1.18 -1.54
C ASN A 36 10.73 0.48 -0.18
N ASP A 37 11.86 0.58 0.53
CA ASP A 37 11.99 0.00 1.87
C ASP A 37 11.04 0.68 2.86
N LEU A 38 10.87 1.99 2.76
CA LEU A 38 9.93 2.76 3.59
C LEU A 38 8.47 2.35 3.32
N GLY A 39 8.04 2.31 2.05
CA GLY A 39 6.68 1.94 1.66
C GLY A 39 6.34 0.49 2.03
N ASN A 40 7.28 -0.43 1.81
CA ASN A 40 7.11 -1.83 2.20
C ASN A 40 7.04 -2.02 3.71
N TYR A 41 7.83 -1.24 4.46
CA TYR A 41 7.76 -1.29 5.91
C TYR A 41 6.46 -0.70 6.43
N ALA A 42 5.95 0.38 5.83
CA ALA A 42 4.64 0.95 6.14
C ALA A 42 3.52 -0.11 5.99
N LYS A 43 3.50 -0.83 4.87
CA LYS A 43 2.59 -1.95 4.61
C LYS A 43 2.62 -2.99 5.73
N LEU A 44 3.81 -3.44 6.13
CA LEU A 44 3.97 -4.42 7.21
C LEU A 44 3.44 -3.88 8.54
N LEU A 45 3.75 -2.62 8.86
CA LEU A 45 3.33 -1.98 10.10
C LEU A 45 1.81 -1.81 10.19
N PHE A 46 1.13 -1.53 9.06
CA PHE A 46 -0.33 -1.54 9.01
C PHE A 46 -0.90 -2.92 9.34
N VAL A 47 -0.36 -3.99 8.75
CA VAL A 47 -0.77 -5.37 9.06
C VAL A 47 -0.53 -5.75 10.53
N GLN A 48 0.51 -5.20 11.15
CA GLN A 48 0.81 -5.39 12.58
C GLN A 48 -0.01 -4.46 13.50
N GLY A 49 -0.85 -3.59 12.95
CA GLY A 49 -1.66 -2.62 13.72
C GLY A 49 -0.86 -1.44 14.28
N ASN A 50 0.43 -1.28 13.93
CA ASN A 50 1.26 -0.16 14.38
C ASN A 50 1.06 1.07 13.47
N ARG A 51 -0.14 1.67 13.52
CA ARG A 51 -0.54 2.74 12.60
C ARG A 51 0.33 3.98 12.66
N THR A 52 0.73 4.40 13.85
CA THR A 52 1.52 5.64 14.01
C THR A 52 2.84 5.52 13.26
N LYS A 53 3.56 4.40 13.44
CA LYS A 53 4.82 4.15 12.72
C LYS A 53 4.56 3.89 11.23
N ALA A 54 3.46 3.20 10.89
CA ALA A 54 3.10 2.94 9.50
C ALA A 54 2.90 4.24 8.71
N ILE A 55 2.15 5.20 9.28
CA ILE A 55 1.91 6.52 8.67
C ILE A 55 3.23 7.30 8.55
N GLU A 56 4.10 7.27 9.55
CA GLU A 56 5.41 7.91 9.47
C GLU A 56 6.25 7.34 8.29
N MET A 57 6.29 6.02 8.14
CA MET A 57 7.03 5.38 7.05
C MET A 57 6.38 5.68 5.68
N LEU A 58 5.05 5.72 5.62
CA LEU A 58 4.29 6.08 4.44
C LEU A 58 4.63 7.50 3.97
N GLU A 59 4.58 8.48 4.87
CA GLU A 59 4.90 9.88 4.58
C GLU A 59 6.36 10.06 4.15
N ARG A 60 7.28 9.32 4.77
CA ARG A 60 8.69 9.32 4.36
C ARG A 60 8.86 8.70 2.97
N SER A 61 8.16 7.61 2.68
CA SER A 61 8.19 6.96 1.37
C SER A 61 7.77 7.93 0.26
N GLU A 62 6.67 8.66 0.47
CA GLU A 62 6.19 9.68 -0.49
C GLU A 62 7.17 10.83 -0.64
N LYS A 63 7.78 11.28 0.46
CA LYS A 63 8.75 12.38 0.44
C LYS A 63 10.00 12.04 -0.39
N TYR A 64 10.45 10.79 -0.33
CA TYR A 64 11.69 10.34 -0.98
C TYR A 64 11.46 9.62 -2.31
N GLN A 65 10.24 9.61 -2.83
CA GLN A 65 9.99 9.10 -4.17
C GLN A 65 10.73 9.95 -5.21
N GLU A 66 11.69 9.34 -5.89
CA GLU A 66 12.44 9.98 -6.97
C GLU A 66 11.62 10.07 -8.26
N ASN A 67 10.73 9.09 -8.49
CA ASN A 67 9.85 9.00 -9.65
C ASN A 67 8.40 9.05 -9.20
N TRP A 68 7.63 9.97 -9.78
CA TRP A 68 6.20 10.09 -9.51
C TRP A 68 5.44 10.50 -10.80
N PRO A 69 4.32 9.83 -11.14
CA PRO A 69 3.79 8.61 -10.52
C PRO A 69 4.49 7.34 -11.03
N ASP A 70 4.61 6.32 -10.17
CA ASP A 70 5.05 4.98 -10.51
C ASP A 70 4.25 3.90 -9.75
N GLY A 71 4.62 2.63 -9.86
CA GLY A 71 3.93 1.54 -9.16
C GLY A 71 3.92 1.69 -7.64
N LEU A 72 4.98 2.28 -7.06
CA LEU A 72 5.01 2.57 -5.62
C LEU A 72 3.97 3.66 -5.27
N SER A 73 3.78 4.67 -6.13
CA SER A 73 2.73 5.69 -5.94
C SER A 73 1.34 5.08 -5.79
N LEU A 74 1.03 4.07 -6.60
CA LEU A 74 -0.25 3.36 -6.57
C LEU A 74 -0.44 2.60 -5.24
N GLU A 75 0.61 1.92 -4.78
CA GLU A 75 0.58 1.20 -3.50
C GLU A 75 0.42 2.13 -2.30
N LEU A 76 1.16 3.25 -2.26
CA LEU A 76 1.07 4.23 -1.18
C LEU A 76 -0.33 4.88 -1.14
N ALA A 77 -0.91 5.19 -2.31
CA ALA A 77 -2.28 5.69 -2.41
C ALA A 77 -3.30 4.67 -1.88
N PHE A 78 -3.11 3.38 -2.18
CA PHE A 78 -3.94 2.32 -1.61
C PHE A 78 -3.82 2.25 -0.08
N TYR A 79 -2.61 2.29 0.48
CA TYR A 79 -2.42 2.26 1.93
C TYR A 79 -3.05 3.47 2.62
N ARG A 80 -2.94 4.67 2.04
CA ARG A 80 -3.63 5.87 2.54
C ARG A 80 -5.13 5.68 2.55
N TYR A 81 -5.72 5.22 1.45
CA TYR A 81 -7.15 4.99 1.36
C TYR A 81 -7.61 3.95 2.40
N ALA A 82 -6.88 2.85 2.52
CA ALA A 82 -7.18 1.73 3.41
C ALA A 82 -7.03 2.06 4.91
N HIS A 83 -6.07 2.90 5.29
CA HIS A 83 -5.69 3.05 6.70
C HIS A 83 -5.75 4.47 7.27
N CYS A 84 -5.85 5.51 6.43
CA CYS A 84 -5.79 6.91 6.84
C CYS A 84 -7.14 7.63 6.71
N GLN A 85 -8.25 6.94 6.97
CA GLN A 85 -9.63 7.43 6.78
C GLN A 85 -9.96 8.69 7.60
N PRO A 86 -10.76 9.63 7.05
CA PRO A 86 -11.31 9.64 5.69
C PRO A 86 -10.29 10.17 4.66
N GLN A 87 -10.13 9.47 3.54
CA GLN A 87 -9.38 9.96 2.37
C GLN A 87 -10.24 9.86 1.12
N PRO A 88 -10.19 10.83 0.19
CA PRO A 88 -10.82 10.68 -1.09
C PRO A 88 -10.13 9.57 -1.90
N ILE A 89 -10.91 8.78 -2.63
CA ILE A 89 -10.38 7.76 -3.55
C ILE A 89 -9.75 8.36 -4.82
N THR A 90 -9.90 9.67 -5.05
CA THR A 90 -9.56 10.35 -6.32
C THR A 90 -8.13 10.07 -6.79
N LEU A 91 -7.14 10.18 -5.91
CA LEU A 91 -5.74 9.88 -6.27
C LEU A 91 -5.57 8.42 -6.68
N LEU A 92 -6.12 7.48 -5.91
CA LEU A 92 -6.05 6.05 -6.22
C LEU A 92 -6.74 5.74 -7.55
N LYS A 93 -7.93 6.29 -7.77
CA LYS A 93 -8.69 6.18 -9.02
C LYS A 93 -7.88 6.69 -10.21
N LYS A 94 -7.31 7.89 -10.11
CA LYS A 94 -6.48 8.49 -11.15
C LYS A 94 -5.30 7.60 -11.54
N LEU A 95 -4.52 7.13 -10.57
CA LEU A 95 -3.36 6.28 -10.82
C LEU A 95 -3.75 4.96 -11.51
N MET A 96 -4.89 4.36 -11.13
CA MET A 96 -5.39 3.14 -11.76
C MET A 96 -5.89 3.38 -13.19
N VAL A 97 -6.60 4.48 -13.45
CA VAL A 97 -7.10 4.84 -14.79
C VAL A 97 -5.96 5.24 -15.73
N ASP A 98 -4.93 5.91 -15.23
CA ASP A 98 -3.70 6.22 -15.98
C ASP A 98 -2.89 4.95 -16.34
N GLY A 99 -3.34 3.78 -15.86
CA GLY A 99 -2.73 2.49 -16.20
C GLY A 99 -1.39 2.26 -15.51
N ILE A 100 -1.13 2.93 -14.38
CA ILE A 100 0.10 2.76 -13.62
C ILE A 100 0.17 1.30 -13.12
N PRO A 101 1.17 0.52 -13.55
CA PRO A 101 1.27 -0.88 -13.13
C PRO A 101 1.68 -0.95 -11.65
N SER A 102 0.98 -1.78 -10.88
CA SER A 102 1.41 -2.16 -9.54
C SER A 102 2.63 -3.08 -9.60
N ASN A 103 3.56 -2.97 -8.65
CA ASN A 103 4.81 -3.73 -8.63
C ASN A 103 4.66 -5.15 -8.02
N LEU A 104 3.46 -5.73 -8.08
CA LEU A 104 3.09 -7.05 -7.54
C LEU A 104 3.17 -7.13 -6.00
N MET A 105 2.10 -6.70 -5.34
CA MET A 105 1.89 -6.84 -3.90
C MET A 105 0.59 -7.58 -3.62
N ASN A 106 0.64 -8.64 -2.80
CA ASN A 106 -0.58 -9.15 -2.16
C ASN A 106 -1.06 -8.13 -1.11
N LEU A 107 -2.29 -7.62 -1.27
CA LEU A 107 -2.93 -6.63 -0.42
C LEU A 107 -3.96 -7.24 0.55
N GLU A 108 -4.22 -8.54 0.50
CA GLU A 108 -5.25 -9.23 1.29
C GLU A 108 -5.10 -8.99 2.80
N ASP A 109 -3.88 -9.05 3.33
CA ASP A 109 -3.63 -8.79 4.75
C ASP A 109 -3.92 -7.32 5.13
N ASN A 110 -3.66 -6.37 4.21
CA ASN A 110 -3.97 -4.95 4.46
C ASN A 110 -5.48 -4.72 4.42
N VAL A 111 -6.18 -5.30 3.43
CA VAL A 111 -7.65 -5.27 3.35
C VAL A 111 -8.25 -5.85 4.63
N ARG A 112 -7.86 -7.07 5.01
CA ARG A 112 -8.36 -7.75 6.21
C ARG A 112 -8.14 -6.91 7.47
N CYS A 113 -6.97 -6.28 7.61
CA CYS A 113 -6.71 -5.40 8.75
C CYS A 113 -7.63 -4.18 8.72
N ALA A 114 -7.68 -3.44 7.61
CA ALA A 114 -8.54 -2.26 7.47
C ALA A 114 -10.03 -2.56 7.73
N GLU A 115 -10.52 -3.72 7.28
CA GLU A 115 -11.87 -4.19 7.57
C GLU A 115 -12.11 -4.41 9.07
N GLN A 116 -11.18 -5.07 9.76
CA GLN A 116 -11.23 -5.26 11.21
C GLN A 116 -11.21 -3.94 11.98
N ASP A 117 -10.58 -2.93 11.38
CA ASP A 117 -10.46 -1.58 11.93
C ASP A 117 -11.67 -0.69 11.66
N GLY A 118 -12.67 -1.21 10.93
CA GLY A 118 -13.91 -0.50 10.64
C GLY A 118 -13.80 0.48 9.46
N HIS A 119 -13.03 0.15 8.42
CA HIS A 119 -13.00 0.90 7.17
C HIS A 119 -14.42 1.21 6.66
N SER A 120 -14.66 2.43 6.19
CA SER A 120 -16.00 2.89 5.84
C SER A 120 -16.63 2.13 4.66
N ASN A 121 -15.79 1.68 3.71
CA ASN A 121 -16.23 0.93 2.54
C ASN A 121 -15.35 -0.32 2.30
N PRO A 122 -15.56 -1.41 3.06
CA PRO A 122 -14.73 -2.61 2.97
C PRO A 122 -14.89 -3.35 1.64
N ALA A 123 -16.10 -3.33 1.05
CA ALA A 123 -16.37 -3.98 -0.23
C ALA A 123 -15.62 -3.32 -1.40
N LEU A 124 -15.60 -1.98 -1.45
CA LEU A 124 -14.79 -1.25 -2.44
C LEU A 124 -13.30 -1.49 -2.21
N LEU A 125 -12.85 -1.46 -0.95
CA LEU A 125 -11.45 -1.73 -0.60
C LEU A 125 -10.98 -3.11 -1.10
N ALA A 126 -11.79 -4.15 -0.90
CA ALA A 126 -11.51 -5.49 -1.39
C ALA A 126 -11.49 -5.56 -2.93
N ALA A 127 -12.40 -4.85 -3.62
CA ALA A 127 -12.41 -4.79 -5.08
C ALA A 127 -11.18 -4.07 -5.65
N LEU A 128 -10.76 -2.96 -5.05
CA LEU A 128 -9.53 -2.24 -5.41
C LEU A 128 -8.31 -3.15 -5.28
N ALA A 129 -8.19 -3.87 -4.16
CA ALA A 129 -7.11 -4.81 -3.95
C ALA A 129 -7.07 -5.90 -5.04
N LYS A 130 -8.23 -6.37 -5.51
CA LYS A 130 -8.28 -7.36 -6.58
C LYS A 130 -7.80 -6.84 -7.93
N VAL A 131 -8.22 -5.64 -8.31
CA VAL A 131 -7.75 -4.98 -9.53
C VAL A 131 -6.23 -4.78 -9.46
N ILE A 132 -5.72 -4.28 -8.32
CA ILE A 132 -4.31 -3.97 -8.13
C ILE A 132 -3.43 -5.23 -8.03
N SER A 133 -3.84 -6.26 -7.28
CA SER A 133 -3.03 -7.44 -6.98
C SER A 133 -3.19 -8.58 -8.01
N TYR A 134 -4.36 -8.72 -8.62
CA TYR A 134 -4.69 -9.85 -9.50
C TYR A 134 -5.01 -9.42 -10.94
N ASN A 135 -4.87 -8.13 -11.26
CA ASN A 135 -5.15 -7.59 -12.59
C ASN A 135 -6.59 -7.93 -13.05
N GLU A 136 -7.54 -7.92 -12.10
CA GLU A 136 -8.96 -7.98 -12.43
C GLU A 136 -9.35 -6.73 -13.24
N PRO A 137 -10.38 -6.82 -14.10
CA PRO A 137 -10.82 -5.68 -14.91
C PRO A 137 -11.21 -4.49 -14.03
N ILE A 138 -10.73 -3.29 -14.36
CA ILE A 138 -11.02 -2.06 -13.59
C ILE A 138 -12.52 -1.73 -13.58
N GLU A 139 -13.26 -2.19 -14.59
CA GLU A 139 -14.70 -1.98 -14.76
C GLU A 139 -15.54 -2.56 -13.62
N ILE A 140 -15.01 -3.53 -12.86
CA ILE A 140 -15.71 -4.05 -11.67
C ILE A 140 -15.91 -2.97 -10.61
N LEU A 141 -15.13 -1.88 -10.66
CA LEU A 141 -15.19 -0.79 -9.69
C LEU A 141 -16.36 0.17 -9.98
N GLU A 142 -16.89 0.19 -11.20
CA GLU A 142 -17.99 1.09 -11.61
C GLU A 142 -19.30 0.83 -10.85
N GLN A 143 -19.45 -0.34 -10.23
CA GLN A 143 -20.60 -0.67 -9.38
C GLN A 143 -20.60 0.08 -8.04
N PHE A 144 -19.48 0.69 -7.64
CA PHE A 144 -19.35 1.40 -6.37
C PHE A 144 -19.53 2.92 -6.58
N PRO A 145 -20.53 3.58 -5.96
CA PRO A 145 -20.75 5.02 -6.11
C PRO A 145 -19.53 5.86 -5.74
N GLU A 146 -18.83 5.49 -4.67
CA GLU A 146 -17.60 6.17 -4.26
C GLU A 146 -16.52 6.14 -5.34
N TRP A 147 -16.46 5.08 -6.16
CA TRP A 147 -15.58 5.02 -7.33
C TRP A 147 -16.16 5.82 -8.51
N SER A 148 -17.38 5.53 -8.94
CA SER A 148 -17.94 6.08 -10.19
C SER A 148 -18.22 7.58 -10.11
N GLU A 149 -18.58 8.10 -8.93
CA GLU A 149 -18.86 9.53 -8.71
C GLU A 149 -17.62 10.35 -8.33
N ALA A 150 -16.50 9.70 -7.97
CA ALA A 150 -15.26 10.39 -7.66
C ALA A 150 -14.71 11.09 -8.91
N ASN A 151 -14.58 12.41 -8.82
CA ASN A 151 -13.99 13.26 -9.84
C ASN A 151 -12.79 14.01 -9.25
N ASP A 152 -11.78 14.27 -10.09
CA ASP A 152 -10.61 15.09 -9.75
C ASP A 152 -10.99 16.55 -9.41
#